data_AF-A0A945CRY4-F1
#
_entry.id   AF-A0A945CRY4-F1
#
_cell.length_a   1.000
_cell.length_b   1.000
_cell.length_c   1.000
_cell.angle_alpha   90.00
_cell.angle_beta   90.00
_cell.angle_gamma   90.00
#
_symmetry.space_group_name_H-M   'P 1'
#
loop_
_entity.id
_entity.type
_entity.pdbx_description
1 polymer ?
#
loop_
_entity_poly.entity_id
_entity_poly.type
_entity_poly.pdbx_seq_one_letter_code
_entity_poly.pdbx_strand_id
1 'polypeptide(L)'
;KVSDAVRRIAARMPTYITLKEVKKRWGRGQEDVFPVTQFEKLWGDMTALPELDCRFVCVPRVRGQQLKEVAQLDGWLRDGSAEFLEGICEWE
;
A
#
# COMPACT_ATOMS: atom_id res chain seq x y z
N LYS A 1 -22.36 -14.20 6.13
CA LYS A 1 -22.96 -13.01 5.45
C LYS A 1 -21.89 -12.03 4.96
N VAL A 2 -21.18 -11.31 5.85
CA VAL A 2 -20.15 -10.34 5.43
C VAL A 2 -18.96 -11.01 4.75
N SER A 3 -18.39 -12.07 5.35
CA SER A 3 -17.26 -12.79 4.77
C SER A 3 -17.55 -13.36 3.38
N ASP A 4 -18.78 -13.83 3.15
CA ASP A 4 -19.20 -14.35 1.84
C ASP A 4 -19.28 -13.22 0.81
N ALA A 5 -19.76 -12.05 1.20
CA ALA A 5 -19.79 -10.87 0.33
C ALA A 5 -18.37 -10.41 -0.04
N VAL A 6 -17.47 -10.36 0.94
CA VAL A 6 -16.04 -10.03 0.72
C VAL A 6 -15.41 -11.00 -0.28
N ARG A 7 -15.62 -12.31 -0.09
CA ARG A 7 -15.08 -13.34 -1.00
C ARG A 7 -15.62 -13.21 -2.43
N ARG A 8 -16.91 -12.91 -2.58
CA ARG A 8 -17.53 -12.71 -3.91
C ARG A 8 -16.90 -11.56 -4.69
N ILE A 9 -16.63 -10.43 -4.02
CA ILE A 9 -15.95 -9.30 -4.66
C ILE A 9 -14.48 -9.63 -4.92
N ALA A 10 -13.77 -10.19 -3.94
CA ALA A 10 -12.36 -10.53 -4.08
C ALA A 10 -12.08 -11.51 -5.24
N ALA A 11 -12.99 -12.44 -5.52
CA ALA A 11 -12.87 -13.39 -6.63
C ALA A 11 -12.90 -12.73 -8.01
N ARG A 12 -13.42 -11.50 -8.12
CA ARG A 12 -13.51 -10.74 -9.38
C ARG A 12 -12.36 -9.76 -9.56
N MET A 13 -11.58 -9.51 -8.51
CA MET A 13 -10.40 -8.65 -8.58
C MET A 13 -9.18 -9.46 -9.06
N PRO A 14 -8.25 -8.85 -9.81
CA PRO A 14 -6.96 -9.44 -10.13
C PRO A 14 -6.22 -9.95 -8.88
N THR A 15 -5.32 -10.91 -9.09
CA THR A 15 -4.39 -11.37 -8.06
C THR A 15 -2.98 -11.18 -8.61
N TYR A 16 -2.20 -10.33 -7.95
CA TYR A 16 -0.80 -10.12 -8.27
C TYR A 16 0.05 -11.10 -7.49
N ILE A 17 1.10 -11.55 -8.14
CA ILE A 17 2.05 -12.50 -7.57
C ILE A 17 3.40 -11.78 -7.45
N THR A 18 3.86 -11.63 -6.21
CA THR A 18 5.16 -11.05 -5.89
C THR A 18 6.08 -12.15 -5.38
N LEU A 19 7.21 -12.36 -6.04
CA LEU A 19 8.25 -13.27 -5.56
C LEU A 19 9.04 -12.55 -4.45
N LYS A 20 9.16 -13.19 -3.29
CA LYS A 20 9.86 -12.64 -2.13
C LYS A 20 10.78 -13.66 -1.51
N GLU A 21 11.74 -13.16 -0.74
CA GLU A 21 12.53 -13.95 0.19
C GLU A 21 12.03 -13.70 1.62
N VAL A 22 11.66 -14.76 2.34
CA VAL A 22 11.23 -14.68 3.73
C VAL A 22 12.26 -15.31 4.64
N LYS A 23 12.64 -14.56 5.67
CA LYS A 23 13.57 -14.97 6.71
C LYS A 23 12.83 -15.64 7.85
N LYS A 24 13.16 -16.91 8.13
CA LYS A 24 12.70 -17.62 9.33
C LYS A 24 13.83 -17.65 10.34
N ARG A 25 13.68 -16.91 11.43
CA ARG A 25 14.64 -16.90 12.55
C ARG A 25 14.29 -17.96 13.58
N TRP A 26 15.30 -18.68 14.06
CA TRP A 26 15.12 -19.72 15.07
C TRP A 26 16.40 -19.96 15.88
N GLY A 27 16.28 -20.80 16.92
CA GLY A 27 17.40 -21.17 17.77
C GLY A 27 18.10 -19.97 18.43
N ARG A 28 19.44 -19.94 18.33
CA ARG A 28 20.33 -18.90 18.86
C ARG A 28 20.87 -18.00 17.74
N GLY A 29 19.97 -17.45 16.93
CA GLY A 29 20.32 -16.50 15.87
C GLY A 29 20.56 -17.13 14.50
N GLN A 30 20.10 -18.36 14.29
CA GLN A 30 20.04 -18.95 12.95
C GLN A 30 18.94 -18.27 12.12
N GLU A 31 19.22 -18.07 10.84
CA GLU A 31 18.29 -17.50 9.88
C GLU A 31 18.33 -18.33 8.60
N ASP A 32 17.18 -18.91 8.24
CA ASP A 32 16.98 -19.56 6.95
C ASP A 32 16.19 -18.62 6.03
N VAL A 33 16.56 -18.57 4.76
CA VAL A 33 15.90 -17.76 3.73
C VAL A 33 15.15 -18.68 2.78
N PHE A 34 13.84 -18.46 2.65
CA PHE A 34 12.98 -19.24 1.77
C PHE A 34 12.40 -18.37 0.66
N PRO A 35 12.45 -18.82 -0.62
CA PRO A 35 11.69 -18.19 -1.67
C PRO A 35 10.21 -18.44 -1.45
N VAL A 36 9.40 -17.39 -1.53
CA VAL A 36 7.95 -17.47 -1.41
C VAL A 36 7.26 -16.74 -2.55
N THR A 37 6.04 -17.18 -2.82
CA THR A 37 5.11 -16.50 -3.71
C THR A 37 4.08 -15.80 -2.83
N GLN A 38 4.09 -14.46 -2.83
CA GLN A 38 3.09 -13.67 -2.11
C GLN A 38 1.96 -13.29 -3.05
N PHE A 39 0.72 -13.60 -2.67
CA PHE A 39 -0.49 -13.28 -3.42
C PHE A 39 -1.15 -12.03 -2.85
N GLU A 40 -1.34 -11.01 -3.67
CA GLU A 40 -1.90 -9.72 -3.26
C GLU A 40 -3.07 -9.31 -4.15
N LYS A 41 -4.03 -8.61 -3.56
CA LYS A 41 -5.10 -7.89 -4.28
C LYS A 41 -4.93 -6.41 -4.01
N LEU A 42 -4.97 -5.59 -5.05
CA LEU A 42 -4.81 -4.15 -4.91
C LEU A 42 -6.19 -3.52 -4.76
N TRP A 43 -6.40 -2.76 -3.67
CA TRP A 43 -7.68 -2.08 -3.45
C TRP A 43 -8.05 -1.13 -4.61
N GLY A 44 -7.06 -0.56 -5.30
CA GLY A 44 -7.26 0.27 -6.48
C GLY A 44 -7.93 -0.45 -7.64
N ASP A 45 -7.78 -1.78 -7.77
CA ASP A 45 -8.47 -2.56 -8.81
C ASP A 45 -9.99 -2.58 -8.63
N MET A 46 -10.51 -2.20 -7.45
CA MET A 46 -11.95 -2.04 -7.25
C MET A 46 -12.53 -0.98 -8.19
N THR A 47 -11.73 0.01 -8.62
CA THR A 47 -12.15 1.04 -9.57
C THR A 47 -12.49 0.51 -10.96
N ALA A 48 -12.08 -0.72 -11.29
CA ALA A 48 -12.41 -1.39 -12.54
C ALA A 48 -13.69 -2.24 -12.47
N LEU A 49 -14.35 -2.33 -11.29
CA LEU A 49 -15.59 -3.08 -11.15
C LEU A 49 -16.75 -2.33 -11.84
N PRO A 50 -17.52 -2.99 -12.74
CA PRO A 50 -18.52 -2.32 -13.57
C PRO A 50 -19.70 -1.74 -12.78
N GLU A 51 -19.99 -2.26 -11.59
CA GLU A 51 -21.04 -1.74 -10.73
C GLU A 51 -20.65 -0.47 -9.95
N LEU A 52 -19.40 -0.02 -10.01
CA LEU A 52 -18.91 1.18 -9.32
C LEU A 52 -18.63 2.29 -10.34
N ASP A 53 -19.40 3.39 -10.30
CA ASP A 53 -19.11 4.59 -11.10
C ASP A 53 -17.97 5.38 -10.45
N CYS A 54 -16.73 4.94 -10.70
CA CYS A 54 -15.52 5.59 -10.23
C CYS A 54 -15.10 6.75 -11.16
N ARG A 55 -14.68 7.87 -10.56
CA ARG A 55 -14.12 9.04 -11.25
C ARG A 55 -12.75 9.37 -10.70
N PHE A 56 -11.92 10.00 -11.51
CA PHE A 56 -10.57 10.40 -11.16
C PHE A 56 -10.44 11.92 -11.21
N VAL A 57 -9.75 12.49 -10.23
CA VAL A 57 -9.45 13.92 -10.16
C VAL A 57 -7.95 14.10 -10.00
N CYS A 58 -7.36 14.96 -10.83
CA CYS A 58 -5.96 15.34 -10.69
C CYS A 58 -5.82 16.30 -9.50
N VAL A 59 -4.82 16.06 -8.65
CA VAL A 59 -4.53 16.90 -7.49
C VAL A 59 -3.04 17.26 -7.46
N PRO A 60 -2.66 18.40 -6.84
CA PRO A 60 -1.26 18.73 -6.63
C PRO A 60 -0.51 17.60 -5.90
N ARG A 61 0.76 17.38 -6.29
CA ARG A 61 1.58 16.27 -5.78
C ARG A 61 1.64 16.18 -4.26
N VAL A 62 1.69 17.34 -3.59
CA VAL A 62 1.76 17.47 -2.13
C VAL A 62 0.60 16.77 -1.39
N ARG A 63 -0.56 16.59 -2.04
CA ARG A 63 -1.71 15.86 -1.46
C ARG A 63 -1.54 14.34 -1.41
N GLY A 64 -0.51 13.79 -2.04
CA GLY A 64 -0.29 12.34 -2.13
C GLY A 64 1.18 11.92 -2.11
N GLN A 65 2.08 12.78 -1.63
CA GLN A 65 3.51 12.46 -1.51
C GLN A 65 3.68 11.34 -0.48
N GLN A 66 4.25 10.21 -0.92
CA GLN A 66 4.49 9.04 -0.06
C GLN A 66 5.99 8.91 0.20
N LEU A 67 6.35 8.64 1.45
CA LEU A 67 7.71 8.25 1.85
C LEU A 67 7.79 6.73 1.92
N LYS A 68 8.48 6.14 0.95
CA LYS A 68 8.72 4.70 0.83
C LYS A 68 10.11 4.30 1.28
N GLU A 69 11.06 5.22 1.17
CA GLU A 69 12.46 5.01 1.53
C GLU A 69 12.95 6.10 2.48
N VAL A 70 13.85 5.73 3.41
CA VAL A 70 14.40 6.66 4.40
C VAL A 70 15.09 7.86 3.75
N ALA A 71 15.76 7.65 2.61
CA ALA A 71 16.45 8.70 1.86
C ALA A 71 15.50 9.81 1.35
N GLN A 72 14.19 9.58 1.32
CA GLN A 72 13.21 10.57 0.88
C GLN A 72 12.85 11.59 1.98
N LEU A 73 13.23 11.32 3.24
CA LEU A 73 12.84 12.14 4.38
C LEU A 73 13.44 13.55 4.31
N ASP A 74 14.73 13.68 3.95
CA ASP A 74 15.39 14.99 3.90
C ASP A 74 14.77 15.92 2.85
N GLY A 75 14.48 15.37 1.66
CA GLY A 75 13.81 16.13 0.59
C GLY A 75 12.40 16.57 0.99
N TRP A 76 11.61 15.65 1.54
CA TRP A 76 10.24 15.93 1.99
C TRP A 76 10.15 16.95 3.13
N LEU A 77 11.15 16.97 4.01
CA LEU A 77 11.23 17.97 5.07
C LEU A 77 11.56 19.36 4.50
N ARG A 78 12.39 19.45 3.46
CA ARG A 78 12.90 20.72 2.92
C ARG A 78 12.07 21.32 1.78
N ASP A 79 11.29 20.50 1.09
CA ASP A 79 10.49 20.93 -0.07
C ASP A 79 9.11 21.52 0.28
N GLY A 80 8.83 21.67 1.58
CA GLY A 80 7.58 22.18 2.13
C GLY A 80 6.45 21.13 2.23
N SER A 81 6.70 19.87 1.89
CA SER A 81 5.70 18.80 2.04
C SER A 81 5.37 18.51 3.50
N ALA A 82 6.34 18.59 4.40
CA ALA A 82 6.12 18.43 5.84
C ALA A 82 5.21 19.53 6.40
N GLU A 83 5.55 20.79 6.12
CA GLU A 83 4.81 21.99 6.55
C GLU A 83 3.38 21.99 6.00
N PHE A 84 3.19 21.53 4.75
CA PHE A 84 1.85 21.36 4.17
C PHE A 84 0.99 20.38 5.00
N LEU A 85 1.55 19.23 5.42
CA LEU A 85 0.82 18.27 6.24
C LEU A 85 0.53 18.82 7.63
N GLU A 86 1.50 19.51 8.26
CA GLU A 86 1.29 20.15 9.56
C GLU A 86 0.10 21.12 9.54
N GLY A 87 -0.09 21.85 8.43
CA GLY A 87 -1.20 22.79 8.27
C GLY A 87 -2.58 22.16 8.04
N ILE A 88 -2.68 20.87 7.74
CA ILE A 88 -3.96 20.18 7.44
C ILE A 88 -4.30 19.02 8.38
N CYS A 89 -3.38 18.63 9.26
CA CYS A 89 -3.56 17.54 10.22
C CYS A 89 -3.97 18.07 11.60
N GLU A 90 -4.86 17.35 12.28
CA GLU A 90 -5.16 17.53 13.70
C GLU A 90 -4.34 16.50 14.48
N TRP A 91 -3.37 16.97 15.28
CA TRP A 91 -2.34 16.13 15.91
C TRP A 91 -2.64 15.69 17.36
N GLU A 92 -3.90 15.83 17.80
CA GLU A 92 -4.33 15.44 19.16
C GLU A 92 -4.16 13.95 19.46
#